data_AF-G5BK00-F1
#
_entry.id   AF-G5BK00-F1
#
_cell.length_a   1.000
_cell.length_b   1.000
_cell.length_c   1.000
_cell.angle_alpha   90.00
_cell.angle_beta   90.00
_cell.angle_gamma   90.00
#
_symmetry.space_group_name_H-M   'P 1'
#
loop_
_entity.id
_entity.type
_entity.pdbx_description
1 polymer ?
#
loop_
_entity_poly.entity_id
_entity_poly.type
_entity_poly.pdbx_seq_one_letter_code
_entity_poly.pdbx_strand_id
1 'polypeptide(L)'
;MKAVNQTAATTCHSYCCHDTSTGFPKIPSQMEHVMETMMFTFHKFAEDKGYLTKEDLRVLMEKEFPGFLENQKDRLAVDKIMKDLDQC
;
A
#
# COMPACT_ATOMS: atom_id res chain seq x y z
N MET A 1 -33.16 -26.55 -3.96
CA MET A 1 -33.18 -25.31 -4.78
C MET A 1 -31.81 -24.67 -4.67
N LYS A 2 -31.09 -24.51 -5.78
CA LYS A 2 -29.80 -23.80 -5.80
C LYS A 2 -30.10 -22.30 -5.76
N ALA A 3 -29.56 -21.59 -4.77
CA ALA A 3 -29.47 -20.14 -4.80
C ALA A 3 -28.04 -19.79 -5.25
N VAL A 4 -27.96 -19.18 -6.44
CA VAL A 4 -26.78 -18.52 -6.99
C VAL A 4 -26.92 -17.02 -6.68
N ASN A 5 -25.77 -16.34 -6.53
CA ASN A 5 -25.56 -14.89 -6.35
C ASN A 5 -25.74 -14.38 -4.90
N GLN A 6 -24.79 -13.67 -4.28
CA GLN A 6 -23.88 -12.67 -4.84
C GLN A 6 -22.52 -12.77 -4.14
N THR A 7 -21.44 -12.95 -4.89
CA THR A 7 -20.10 -12.61 -4.42
C THR A 7 -20.07 -11.08 -4.32
N ALA A 8 -20.44 -10.53 -3.16
CA ALA A 8 -19.95 -9.21 -2.82
C ALA A 8 -18.44 -9.37 -2.67
N ALA A 9 -17.69 -8.78 -3.59
CA ALA A 9 -16.27 -8.56 -3.41
C ALA A 9 -16.13 -7.71 -2.15
N THR A 10 -15.98 -8.36 -1.00
CA THR A 10 -15.47 -7.71 0.20
C THR A 10 -14.01 -7.43 -0.09
N THR A 11 -13.73 -6.32 -0.78
CA THR A 11 -12.41 -5.73 -0.76
C THR A 11 -12.20 -5.31 0.69
N CYS A 12 -11.48 -6.14 1.45
CA CYS A 12 -11.12 -5.88 2.84
C CYS A 12 -10.32 -4.56 2.93
N HIS A 13 -10.98 -3.44 3.20
CA HIS A 13 -10.34 -2.29 3.86
C HIS A 13 -10.30 -2.61 5.36
N SER A 14 -9.43 -3.53 5.78
CA SER A 14 -9.54 -4.17 7.09
C SER A 14 -8.32 -3.99 7.98
N TYR A 15 -7.84 -2.75 8.13
CA TYR A 15 -7.25 -2.33 9.40
C TYR A 15 -8.22 -1.49 10.25
N CYS A 16 -9.36 -1.08 9.70
CA CYS A 16 -10.48 -0.62 10.53
C CYS A 16 -11.05 -1.83 11.29
N CYS A 17 -10.64 -1.97 12.56
CA CYS A 17 -11.24 -2.94 13.47
C CYS A 17 -12.75 -2.66 13.60
N HIS A 18 -13.58 -3.51 13.00
CA HIS A 18 -14.99 -3.63 13.38
C HIS A 18 -15.03 -4.22 14.79
N ASP A 19 -15.02 -3.34 15.78
CA ASP A 19 -15.25 -3.69 17.18
C ASP A 19 -16.74 -3.98 17.34
N THR A 20 -17.12 -5.26 17.33
CA THR A 20 -18.53 -5.71 17.43
C THR A 20 -19.16 -5.41 18.79
N SER A 21 -18.46 -4.74 19.70
CA SER A 21 -18.92 -4.38 21.05
C SER A 21 -19.66 -3.03 21.10
N THR A 22 -19.38 -2.10 20.19
CA THR A 22 -20.00 -0.78 20.16
C THR A 22 -20.44 -0.46 18.74
N GLY A 23 -21.75 -0.40 18.48
CA GLY A 23 -22.36 -0.22 17.15
C GLY A 23 -22.10 1.12 16.45
N PHE A 24 -20.91 1.71 16.61
CA PHE A 24 -20.50 2.93 15.92
C PHE A 24 -19.28 2.66 15.05
N PRO A 25 -19.29 3.06 13.77
CA PRO A 25 -18.11 3.01 12.92
C PRO A 25 -17.04 3.94 13.50
N LYS A 26 -15.88 3.36 13.89
CA LYS A 26 -14.70 4.15 14.23
C LYS A 26 -14.19 4.76 12.93
N ILE A 27 -14.31 6.09 12.81
CA ILE A 27 -13.74 6.82 11.67
C ILE A 27 -12.23 6.90 11.92
N PRO A 28 -11.38 6.36 11.03
CA PRO A 28 -9.94 6.41 11.21
C PRO A 28 -9.44 7.86 11.20
N SER A 29 -8.48 8.15 12.06
CA SER A 29 -7.74 9.41 12.05
C SER A 29 -6.96 9.57 10.75
N GLN A 30 -6.58 10.82 10.43
CA GLN A 30 -5.76 11.09 9.25
C GLN A 30 -4.46 10.28 9.24
N MET A 31 -3.85 10.07 10.40
CA MET A 31 -2.61 9.28 10.51
C MET A 31 -2.85 7.80 10.23
N GLU A 32 -3.93 7.23 10.76
CA GLU A 32 -4.33 5.84 10.48
C GLU A 32 -4.61 5.64 8.99
N HIS A 33 -5.28 6.61 8.35
CA HIS A 33 -5.54 6.56 6.92
C HIS A 33 -4.27 6.67 6.06
N VAL A 34 -3.32 7.52 6.44
CA VAL A 34 -2.00 7.62 5.77
C VAL A 34 -1.25 6.30 5.88
N MET A 35 -1.21 5.71 7.07
CA MET A 35 -0.54 4.42 7.31
C MET A 35 -1.21 3.28 6.54
N GLU A 36 -2.54 3.23 6.53
CA GLU A 36 -3.32 2.27 5.73
C GLU A 36 -2.98 2.42 4.24
N THR A 37 -2.94 3.65 3.73
CA THR A 37 -2.57 3.93 2.34
C THR A 37 -1.16 3.44 2.02
N MET A 38 -0.17 3.70 2.89
CA MET A 38 1.21 3.21 2.68
C MET A 38 1.26 1.68 2.63
N MET A 39 0.52 1.01 3.51
CA MET A 39 0.49 -0.45 3.60
C MET A 39 -0.19 -1.10 2.38
N PHE A 40 -1.30 -0.52 1.90
CA PHE A 40 -1.97 -0.97 0.68
C PHE A 40 -1.14 -0.71 -0.57
N THR A 41 -0.49 0.44 -0.65
CA THR A 41 0.44 0.74 -1.74
C THR A 41 1.56 -0.28 -1.76
N PHE A 42 2.17 -0.62 -0.62
CA PHE A 42 3.18 -1.68 -0.58
C PHE A 42 2.64 -3.03 -1.09
N HIS A 43 1.49 -3.49 -0.58
CA HIS A 43 0.89 -4.77 -1.01
C HIS A 43 0.51 -4.79 -2.49
N LYS A 44 0.05 -3.66 -3.04
CA LYS A 44 -0.28 -3.51 -4.46
C LYS A 44 0.92 -3.80 -5.37
N PHE A 45 2.14 -3.46 -4.94
CA PHE A 45 3.36 -3.72 -5.71
C PHE A 45 4.07 -5.02 -5.31
N ALA A 46 3.93 -5.45 -4.05
CA ALA A 46 4.46 -6.73 -3.59
C ALA A 46 3.62 -7.92 -4.08
N GLU A 47 2.36 -7.66 -4.45
CA GLU A 47 1.37 -8.67 -4.81
C GLU A 47 1.31 -9.75 -3.71
N ASP A 48 1.30 -11.03 -4.07
CA ASP A 48 1.27 -12.14 -3.12
C ASP A 48 2.66 -12.52 -2.57
N LYS A 49 3.73 -11.87 -3.05
CA LYS A 49 5.12 -12.22 -2.68
C LYS A 49 5.46 -11.78 -1.25
N GLY A 50 4.81 -10.73 -0.76
CA GLY A 50 5.10 -10.13 0.56
C GLY A 50 6.42 -9.37 0.63
N TYR A 51 7.14 -9.22 -0.48
CA TYR A 51 8.35 -8.42 -0.62
C TYR A 51 8.38 -7.71 -1.98
N LEU A 52 9.17 -6.64 -2.08
CA LEU A 52 9.43 -5.94 -3.33
C LEU A 52 10.79 -6.34 -3.88
N THR A 53 10.84 -6.75 -5.15
CA THR A 53 12.11 -6.81 -5.89
C THR A 53 12.62 -5.41 -6.20
N LYS A 54 13.85 -5.30 -6.69
CA LYS A 54 14.38 -4.02 -7.17
C LYS A 54 13.45 -3.44 -8.24
N GLU A 55 12.98 -4.25 -9.16
CA GLU A 55 12.06 -3.84 -10.22
C GLU A 55 10.72 -3.35 -9.66
N ASP A 56 10.13 -4.08 -8.71
CA ASP A 56 8.84 -3.71 -8.09
C ASP A 56 8.93 -2.36 -7.35
N LEU A 57 10.02 -2.15 -6.59
CA LEU A 57 10.27 -0.90 -5.87
C LEU A 57 10.49 0.27 -6.82
N ARG A 58 11.13 0.05 -7.99
CA ARG A 58 11.29 1.10 -9.01
C ARG A 58 9.94 1.54 -9.55
N VAL A 59 9.07 0.59 -9.89
CA VAL A 59 7.71 0.89 -10.38
C VAL A 59 6.89 1.61 -9.32
N LEU A 60 7.01 1.22 -8.04
CA LEU A 60 6.36 1.92 -6.92
C LEU A 60 6.80 3.39 -6.87
N MET A 61 8.11 3.66 -6.97
CA MET A 61 8.65 5.02 -6.93
C MET A 61 8.16 5.86 -8.12
N GLU A 62 8.12 5.30 -9.32
CA GLU A 62 7.65 5.98 -10.52
C GLU A 62 6.15 6.33 -10.46
N LYS A 63 5.33 5.46 -9.88
CA LYS A 63 3.86 5.65 -9.84
C LYS A 63 3.38 6.49 -8.67
N GLU A 64 3.94 6.29 -7.49
CA GLU A 64 3.40 6.87 -6.25
C GLU A 64 4.17 8.15 -5.84
N PHE A 65 5.39 8.34 -6.38
CA PHE A 65 6.24 9.49 -6.06
C PHE A 65 6.74 10.25 -7.32
N PRO A 66 5.91 10.52 -8.34
CA PRO A 66 6.36 11.17 -9.58
C PRO A 66 6.97 12.55 -9.31
N GLY A 67 6.34 13.35 -8.43
CA GLY A 67 6.87 14.67 -8.07
C GLY A 67 8.17 14.61 -7.26
N PHE A 68 8.43 13.54 -6.52
CA PHE A 68 9.73 13.36 -5.87
C PHE A 68 10.82 13.16 -6.93
N LEU A 69 10.55 12.34 -7.94
CA LEU A 69 11.48 12.00 -9.03
C LEU A 69 11.75 13.19 -9.95
N GLU A 70 10.73 13.94 -10.35
CA GLU A 70 10.87 15.12 -11.21
C GLU A 70 11.75 16.21 -10.56
N ASN A 71 11.69 16.32 -9.24
CA ASN A 71 12.45 17.32 -8.49
C ASN A 71 13.88 16.86 -8.14
N GLN A 72 14.27 15.62 -8.43
CA GLN A 72 15.63 15.16 -8.18
C GLN A 72 16.60 15.73 -9.21
N LYS A 73 17.63 16.42 -8.71
CA LYS A 73 18.79 16.81 -9.53
C LYS A 73 19.72 15.62 -9.81
N ASP A 74 19.66 14.59 -8.97
CA ASP A 74 20.48 13.38 -9.09
C ASP A 74 19.70 12.26 -9.78
N ARG A 75 20.16 11.87 -10.97
CA ARG A 75 19.57 10.77 -11.75
C ARG A 75 19.74 9.40 -11.09
N LEU A 76 20.61 9.28 -10.09
CA LEU A 76 20.88 8.06 -9.33
C LEU A 76 20.22 8.06 -7.95
N ALA A 77 19.37 9.04 -7.63
CA ALA A 77 18.72 9.13 -6.32
C ALA A 77 17.90 7.87 -6.00
N VAL A 78 17.17 7.33 -6.98
CA VAL A 78 16.38 6.11 -6.81
C VAL A 78 17.29 4.92 -6.53
N ASP A 79 18.35 4.71 -7.32
CA ASP A 79 19.28 3.59 -7.11
C ASP A 79 19.96 3.65 -5.74
N LYS A 80 20.26 4.86 -5.22
CA LYS A 80 20.79 5.04 -3.86
C LYS A 80 19.78 4.63 -2.79
N ILE A 81 18.54 5.12 -2.88
CA ILE A 81 17.47 4.75 -1.94
C ILE A 81 17.25 3.25 -1.91
N MET A 82 17.18 2.61 -3.09
CA MET A 82 17.01 1.16 -3.19
C MET A 82 18.16 0.40 -2.52
N LYS A 83 19.40 0.89 -2.72
CA LYS A 83 20.58 0.28 -2.12
C LYS A 83 20.60 0.46 -0.60
N ASP A 84 20.14 1.60 -0.09
CA ASP A 84 20.09 1.86 1.35
C ASP A 84 19.03 1.00 2.04
N LEU A 85 17.91 0.73 1.36
CA LEU A 85 16.85 -0.17 1.84
C LEU A 85 17.26 -1.65 1.85
N ASP A 86 18.04 -2.10 0.85
CA ASP A 86 18.56 -3.48 0.76
C ASP A 86 19.67 -3.79 1.78
N GLN A 87 20.25 -2.76 2.40
CA GLN A 87 21.33 -2.88 3.38
C GLN A 87 20.84 -3.09 4.84
N CYS A 88 19.52 -3.14 5.06
CA CYS A 88 18.90 -3.40 6.36
C CYS A 88 18.42 -4.85 6.48
#